data_AF-A0A3B8ZVL4-F1
#
_entry.id   AF-A0A3B8ZVL4-F1
#
_cell.length_a   1.000
_cell.length_b   1.000
_cell.length_c   1.000
_cell.angle_alpha   90.00
_cell.angle_beta   90.00
_cell.angle_gamma   90.00
#
_symmetry.space_group_name_H-M   'P 1'
#
loop_
_entity.id
_entity.type
_entity.pdbx_description
1 polymer ?
#
loop_
_entity_poly.entity_id
_entity_poly.type
_entity_poly.pdbx_seq_one_letter_code
_entity_poly.pdbx_strand_id
1 'polypeptide(L)'
;MPMDTYRFPEQKTAFSGKAFSSDNLCRVFAEIFRLPRPFTGFLEASTGSGTLYFLFFLQSEPYAAGKFNGKKPFNITITDFFAETFALPPAQLRLSLHETDPILLKSMLILLQDEPTAKAPVSLIDLEQISRQILVEAGDALIVLEKGGMFNFFFIKNGKSAKPHFADTAWVAPADHTPEEQMLLYAFDRSGSPVVAHIYRDIATAKSSDVNRVDRQRLLELARTPMPAAASPILPTAALRTVTVAIVAGAGAGQTFTAAVPCTVGRKDCDIVIADPLVSRNHARFTLEGGSVVIEDLGSTNGTLVNGVETRRATLTPDDLLTLGDTNLKIVA
;
A
#
# COMPACT_ATOMS: atom_id res chain seq x y z
N MET A 1 3.63 -21.72 21.40
CA MET A 1 3.84 -21.33 19.98
C MET A 1 3.67 -19.84 19.91
N PRO A 2 4.50 -19.06 19.20
CA PRO A 2 4.26 -17.62 19.18
C PRO A 2 2.92 -17.38 18.47
N MET A 3 1.95 -16.91 19.26
CA MET A 3 0.73 -16.28 18.80
C MET A 3 1.12 -15.01 18.02
N ASP A 4 0.28 -14.61 17.06
CA ASP A 4 0.37 -13.38 16.28
C ASP A 4 1.25 -13.43 15.02
N THR A 5 1.14 -14.50 14.22
CA THR A 5 1.70 -14.47 12.86
C THR A 5 0.62 -14.05 11.86
N TYR A 6 0.76 -12.84 11.34
CA TYR A 6 0.01 -12.37 10.19
C TYR A 6 0.20 -13.33 9.01
N ARG A 7 -0.88 -13.93 8.52
CA ARG A 7 -0.82 -14.97 7.48
C ARG A 7 -1.69 -14.59 6.29
N PHE A 8 -1.06 -14.43 5.13
CA PHE A 8 -1.76 -14.38 3.86
C PHE A 8 -2.16 -15.80 3.41
N PRO A 9 -3.18 -15.94 2.55
CA PRO A 9 -3.59 -17.20 1.94
C PRO A 9 -2.45 -17.95 1.29
N GLU A 10 -2.63 -19.27 1.14
CA GLU A 10 -1.62 -20.11 0.51
C GLU A 10 -1.27 -19.64 -0.90
N GLN A 11 0.03 -19.59 -1.14
CA GLN A 11 0.66 -19.17 -2.38
C GLN A 11 1.70 -20.20 -2.75
N LYS A 12 2.11 -20.20 -4.01
CA LYS A 12 3.19 -21.07 -4.44
C LYS A 12 4.52 -20.46 -4.00
N THR A 13 5.10 -21.00 -2.94
CA THR A 13 6.43 -20.62 -2.46
C THR A 13 7.50 -21.13 -3.44
N ALA A 14 8.17 -20.22 -4.15
CA ALA A 14 9.28 -20.54 -5.04
C ALA A 14 10.53 -20.93 -4.24
N PHE A 15 10.80 -20.20 -3.15
CA PHE A 15 11.72 -20.60 -2.09
C PHE A 15 11.35 -19.87 -0.80
N SER A 16 11.80 -20.39 0.33
CA SER A 16 11.62 -19.77 1.64
C SER A 16 12.89 -19.87 2.48
N GLY A 17 13.12 -18.87 3.33
CA GLY A 17 14.16 -18.93 4.35
C GLY A 17 15.60 -18.72 3.87
N LYS A 18 15.81 -18.17 2.67
CA LYS A 18 17.18 -17.83 2.21
C LYS A 18 17.75 -16.68 3.07
N ALA A 19 19.05 -16.67 3.30
CA ALA A 19 19.69 -15.54 4.00
C ALA A 19 19.49 -14.25 3.19
N PHE A 20 19.19 -13.15 3.88
CA PHE A 20 19.14 -11.84 3.22
C PHE A 20 20.56 -11.40 2.83
N SER A 21 20.79 -11.21 1.54
CA SER A 21 22.06 -10.69 1.00
C SER A 21 21.85 -10.10 -0.39
N SER A 22 22.74 -9.18 -0.78
CA SER A 22 22.74 -8.59 -2.13
C SER A 22 22.83 -9.64 -3.25
N ASP A 23 23.65 -10.68 -3.05
CA ASP A 23 23.81 -11.78 -3.98
C ASP A 23 22.50 -12.58 -4.14
N ASN A 24 21.83 -12.90 -3.03
CA ASN A 24 20.53 -13.57 -3.09
C ASN A 24 19.45 -12.70 -3.73
N LEU A 25 19.35 -11.41 -3.38
CA LEU A 25 18.40 -10.48 -4.02
C LEU A 25 18.63 -10.40 -5.54
N CYS A 26 19.88 -10.26 -5.98
CA CYS A 26 20.21 -10.22 -7.41
C CYS A 26 19.82 -11.51 -8.13
N ARG A 27 20.07 -12.68 -7.52
CA ARG A 27 19.66 -13.97 -8.10
C ARG A 27 18.15 -14.05 -8.25
N VAL A 28 17.42 -13.65 -7.22
CA VAL A 28 15.95 -13.65 -7.23
C VAL A 28 15.38 -12.77 -8.34
N PHE A 29 15.88 -11.54 -8.47
CA PHE A 29 15.41 -10.64 -9.54
C PHE A 29 15.81 -11.16 -10.93
N ALA A 30 17.02 -11.70 -11.08
CA ALA A 30 17.43 -12.34 -12.33
C ALA A 30 16.56 -13.55 -12.68
N GLU A 31 16.14 -14.35 -11.69
CA GLU A 31 15.19 -15.46 -11.88
C GLU A 31 13.84 -14.93 -12.36
N ILE A 32 13.24 -13.95 -11.65
CA ILE A 32 11.96 -13.33 -12.03
C ILE A 32 11.98 -12.80 -13.47
N PHE A 33 13.03 -12.06 -13.84
CA PHE A 33 13.12 -11.41 -15.15
C PHE A 33 13.42 -12.37 -16.31
N ARG A 34 13.91 -13.58 -16.01
CA ARG A 34 14.19 -14.62 -17.03
C ARG A 34 13.04 -15.60 -17.21
N LEU A 35 12.00 -15.54 -16.37
CA LEU A 35 10.86 -16.44 -16.51
C LEU A 35 10.20 -16.28 -17.89
N PRO A 36 9.84 -17.37 -18.57
CA PRO A 36 9.21 -17.32 -19.88
C PRO A 36 7.77 -16.77 -19.82
N ARG A 37 7.16 -16.79 -18.64
CA ARG A 37 5.85 -16.20 -18.36
C ARG A 37 6.00 -15.02 -17.39
N PRO A 38 5.14 -13.99 -17.49
CA PRO A 38 5.15 -12.88 -16.53
C PRO A 38 4.94 -13.38 -15.09
N PHE A 39 5.77 -12.89 -14.18
CA PHE A 39 5.69 -13.22 -12.76
C PHE A 39 4.68 -12.31 -12.06
N THR A 40 3.84 -12.90 -11.22
CA THR A 40 2.94 -12.16 -10.31
C THR A 40 3.15 -12.73 -8.92
N GLY A 41 3.49 -11.89 -7.96
CA GLY A 41 4.02 -12.36 -6.69
C GLY A 41 4.64 -11.27 -5.86
N PHE A 42 5.31 -11.68 -4.79
CA PHE A 42 6.08 -10.76 -3.97
C PHE A 42 7.28 -11.45 -3.35
N LEU A 43 8.30 -10.64 -3.11
CA LEU A 43 9.42 -10.99 -2.25
C LEU A 43 9.08 -10.56 -0.82
N GLU A 44 9.22 -11.48 0.11
CA GLU A 44 9.10 -11.23 1.55
C GLU A 44 10.50 -11.22 2.18
N ALA A 45 10.78 -10.20 3.00
CA ALA A 45 11.87 -10.23 3.95
C ALA A 45 11.30 -10.23 5.38
N SER A 46 11.42 -11.37 6.07
CA SER A 46 10.93 -11.54 7.43
C SER A 46 12.04 -11.42 8.46
N THR A 47 11.74 -10.77 9.57
CA THR A 47 12.63 -10.65 10.73
C THR A 47 12.28 -11.68 11.79
N GLY A 48 13.24 -12.06 12.63
CA GLY A 48 12.98 -12.91 13.80
C GLY A 48 12.01 -12.31 14.82
N SER A 49 11.74 -11.00 14.77
CA SER A 49 10.78 -10.30 15.63
C SER A 49 9.35 -10.24 15.09
N GLY A 50 9.08 -10.84 13.92
CA GLY A 50 7.75 -10.85 13.29
C GLY A 50 7.44 -9.63 12.42
N THR A 51 8.38 -8.69 12.23
CA THR A 51 8.25 -7.65 11.20
C THR A 51 8.47 -8.27 9.83
N LEU A 52 7.59 -7.94 8.88
CA LEU A 52 7.64 -8.40 7.49
C LEU A 52 7.77 -7.20 6.56
N TYR A 53 8.60 -7.33 5.53
CA TYR A 53 8.71 -6.40 4.42
C TYR A 53 8.30 -7.11 3.13
N PHE A 54 7.56 -6.42 2.29
CA PHE A 54 7.04 -6.95 1.03
C PHE A 54 7.47 -6.07 -0.13
N LEU A 55 7.94 -6.70 -1.20
CA LEU A 55 8.16 -6.07 -2.50
C LEU A 55 7.33 -6.82 -3.55
N PHE A 56 6.28 -6.17 -4.05
CA PHE A 56 5.30 -6.76 -4.94
C PHE A 56 5.69 -6.58 -6.40
N PHE A 57 5.47 -7.64 -7.19
CA PHE A 57 5.67 -7.68 -8.63
C PHE A 57 4.37 -8.02 -9.32
N LEU A 58 4.04 -7.27 -10.38
CA LEU A 58 2.89 -7.54 -11.23
C LEU A 58 3.38 -7.57 -12.68
N GLN A 59 3.15 -8.70 -13.35
CA GLN A 59 3.61 -8.90 -14.74
C GLN A 59 5.14 -8.72 -14.91
N SER A 60 5.92 -9.28 -13.98
CA SER A 60 7.39 -9.17 -13.88
C SER A 60 7.94 -7.78 -13.59
N GLU A 61 7.09 -6.76 -13.47
CA GLU A 61 7.52 -5.41 -13.11
C GLU A 61 7.35 -5.16 -11.61
N PRO A 62 8.27 -4.43 -10.97
CA PRO A 62 8.05 -3.94 -9.62
C PRO A 62 6.78 -3.08 -9.59
N TYR A 63 5.95 -3.26 -8.55
CA TYR A 63 4.65 -2.62 -8.46
C TYR A 63 4.51 -1.74 -7.23
N ALA A 64 4.69 -2.31 -6.05
CA ALA A 64 4.55 -1.63 -4.77
C ALA A 64 5.42 -2.27 -3.70
N ALA A 65 5.58 -1.61 -2.56
CA ALA A 65 6.20 -2.18 -1.38
C ALA A 65 5.34 -1.94 -0.14
N GLY A 66 5.58 -2.75 0.89
CA GLY A 66 4.83 -2.68 2.13
C GLY A 66 5.59 -3.22 3.32
N LYS A 67 5.08 -2.92 4.50
CA LYS A 67 5.63 -3.35 5.78
C LYS A 67 4.53 -3.74 6.74
N PHE A 68 4.79 -4.78 7.54
CA PHE A 68 3.95 -5.19 8.65
C PHE A 68 4.80 -5.24 9.92
N ASN A 69 4.36 -4.58 10.99
CA ASN A 69 5.10 -4.44 12.25
C ASN A 69 4.38 -5.07 13.45
N GLY A 70 3.46 -6.00 13.22
CA GLY A 70 2.66 -6.66 14.28
C GLY A 70 1.29 -6.02 14.54
N LYS A 71 0.97 -4.87 13.93
CA LYS A 71 -0.36 -4.24 14.06
C LYS A 71 -1.17 -4.33 12.78
N LYS A 72 -0.81 -3.52 11.78
CA LYS A 72 -1.48 -3.45 10.48
C LYS A 72 -0.42 -3.36 9.38
N PRO A 73 -0.61 -4.01 8.23
CA PRO A 73 0.24 -3.78 7.08
C PRO A 73 0.00 -2.36 6.52
N PHE A 74 1.06 -1.69 6.08
CA PHE A 74 1.00 -0.37 5.47
C PHE A 74 1.97 -0.29 4.29
N ASN A 75 1.74 0.67 3.39
CA ASN A 75 2.59 0.88 2.22
C ASN A 75 3.88 1.63 2.58
N ILE A 76 4.97 1.29 1.90
CA ILE A 76 6.23 2.04 1.88
C ILE A 76 6.69 2.17 0.43
N THR A 77 7.67 3.03 0.16
CA THR A 77 8.25 3.09 -1.19
C THR A 77 9.16 1.89 -1.47
N ILE A 78 9.44 1.62 -2.75
CA ILE A 78 10.35 0.53 -3.13
C ILE A 78 11.77 0.85 -2.65
N THR A 79 12.15 2.11 -2.70
CA THR A 79 13.43 2.58 -2.16
C THR A 79 13.52 2.38 -0.64
N ASP A 80 12.46 2.69 0.10
CA ASP A 80 12.41 2.48 1.56
C ASP A 80 12.49 0.99 1.92
N PHE A 81 11.87 0.10 1.13
CA PHE A 81 12.03 -1.34 1.31
C PHE A 81 13.51 -1.75 1.34
N PHE A 82 14.32 -1.29 0.38
CA PHE A 82 15.75 -1.60 0.38
C PHE A 82 16.48 -0.89 1.51
N ALA A 83 16.24 0.41 1.72
CA ALA A 83 16.92 1.18 2.77
C ALA A 83 16.71 0.58 4.16
N GLU A 84 15.47 0.23 4.51
CA GLU A 84 15.13 -0.35 5.80
C GLU A 84 15.62 -1.79 5.95
N THR A 85 15.53 -2.62 4.92
CA THR A 85 16.01 -4.02 5.00
C THR A 85 17.53 -4.11 5.07
N PHE A 86 18.27 -3.24 4.36
CA PHE A 86 19.74 -3.17 4.47
C PHE A 86 20.23 -2.54 5.78
N ALA A 87 19.41 -1.74 6.46
CA ALA A 87 19.73 -1.18 7.77
C ALA A 87 19.70 -2.23 8.90
N LEU A 88 19.00 -3.36 8.68
CA LEU A 88 18.87 -4.42 9.67
C LEU A 88 20.05 -5.42 9.59
N PRO A 89 20.45 -6.04 10.72
CA PRO A 89 21.48 -7.07 10.69
C PRO A 89 21.06 -8.24 9.78
N PRO A 90 21.84 -8.59 8.73
CA PRO A 90 21.43 -9.60 7.75
C PRO A 90 21.11 -10.97 8.36
N ALA A 91 21.79 -11.33 9.46
CA ALA A 91 21.55 -12.56 10.19
C ALA A 91 20.09 -12.70 10.70
N GLN A 92 19.41 -11.57 10.93
CA GLN A 92 18.05 -11.50 11.45
C GLN A 92 16.98 -11.55 10.35
N LEU A 93 17.36 -11.44 9.08
CA LEU A 93 16.44 -11.41 7.94
C LEU A 93 16.44 -12.73 7.17
N ARG A 94 15.26 -13.14 6.71
CA ARG A 94 15.04 -14.28 5.83
C ARG A 94 14.22 -13.87 4.62
N LEU A 95 14.69 -14.27 3.45
CA LEU A 95 14.05 -14.01 2.16
C LEU A 95 13.20 -15.21 1.75
N SER A 96 11.98 -14.92 1.32
CA SER A 96 11.06 -15.87 0.70
C SER A 96 10.45 -15.24 -0.55
N LEU A 97 10.29 -16.01 -1.62
CA LEU A 97 9.63 -15.56 -2.84
C LEU A 97 8.35 -16.36 -3.03
N HIS A 98 7.25 -15.65 -3.23
CA HIS A 98 5.94 -16.24 -3.39
C HIS A 98 5.32 -15.83 -4.72
N GLU A 99 4.89 -16.83 -5.48
CA GLU A 99 4.11 -16.68 -6.69
C GLU A 99 2.62 -16.77 -6.34
N THR A 100 1.84 -15.81 -6.83
CA THR A 100 0.41 -15.71 -6.56
C THR A 100 -0.35 -15.29 -7.82
N ASP A 101 -1.67 -15.40 -7.80
CA ASP A 101 -2.50 -14.89 -8.89
C ASP A 101 -2.80 -13.38 -8.74
N PRO A 102 -3.20 -12.69 -9.81
CA PRO A 102 -3.42 -11.25 -9.77
C PRO A 102 -4.55 -10.80 -8.82
N ILE A 103 -5.52 -11.66 -8.51
CA ILE A 103 -6.63 -11.30 -7.62
C ILE A 103 -6.15 -11.30 -6.18
N LEU A 104 -5.44 -12.34 -5.75
CA LEU A 104 -4.84 -12.36 -4.42
C LEU A 104 -3.81 -11.23 -4.26
N LEU A 105 -2.93 -11.00 -5.25
CA LEU A 105 -1.98 -9.88 -5.20
C LEU A 105 -2.70 -8.53 -4.97
N LYS A 106 -3.75 -8.26 -5.74
CA LYS A 106 -4.54 -7.03 -5.59
C LYS A 106 -5.21 -6.95 -4.22
N SER A 107 -5.74 -8.05 -3.73
CA SER A 107 -6.41 -8.11 -2.43
C SER A 107 -5.45 -7.78 -1.29
N MET A 108 -4.21 -8.27 -1.37
CA MET A 108 -3.14 -7.91 -0.44
C MET A 108 -2.82 -6.41 -0.54
N LEU A 109 -2.66 -5.88 -1.75
CA LEU A 109 -2.35 -4.46 -1.97
C LEU A 109 -3.44 -3.52 -1.42
N ILE A 110 -4.73 -3.84 -1.61
CA ILE A 110 -5.85 -3.06 -1.05
C ILE A 110 -5.75 -3.03 0.48
N LEU A 111 -5.52 -4.18 1.12
CA LEU A 111 -5.36 -4.26 2.58
C LEU A 111 -4.18 -3.41 3.09
N LEU A 112 -3.12 -3.27 2.29
CA LEU A 112 -1.95 -2.45 2.59
C LEU A 112 -2.17 -0.95 2.36
N GLN A 113 -2.93 -0.59 1.33
CA GLN A 113 -3.04 0.79 0.84
C GLN A 113 -4.26 1.52 1.43
N ASP A 114 -5.28 0.77 1.87
CA ASP A 114 -6.59 1.31 2.17
C ASP A 114 -7.08 0.97 3.58
N GLU A 115 -8.01 1.80 4.05
CA GLU A 115 -8.85 1.45 5.18
C GLU A 115 -10.19 0.93 4.65
N PRO A 116 -10.77 -0.11 5.29
CA PRO A 116 -12.06 -0.60 4.89
C PRO A 116 -13.13 0.48 5.10
N THR A 117 -14.08 0.53 4.17
CA THR A 117 -15.29 1.36 4.28
C THR A 117 -16.11 0.98 5.51
N ALA A 118 -16.10 -0.31 5.89
CA ALA A 118 -16.68 -0.79 7.14
C ALA A 118 -15.83 -1.92 7.74
N LYS A 119 -15.64 -1.89 9.06
CA LYS A 119 -14.96 -2.94 9.83
C LYS A 119 -15.77 -3.26 11.07
N ALA A 120 -16.28 -4.49 11.18
CA ALA A 120 -17.09 -4.91 12.32
C ALA A 120 -17.08 -6.43 12.50
N PRO A 121 -17.30 -6.94 13.73
CA PRO A 121 -17.63 -8.35 13.95
C PRO A 121 -18.83 -8.77 13.09
N VAL A 122 -18.77 -9.96 12.50
CA VAL A 122 -19.86 -10.47 11.64
C VAL A 122 -21.18 -10.68 12.41
N SER A 123 -21.14 -10.76 13.74
CA SER A 123 -22.32 -10.81 14.59
C SER A 123 -23.05 -9.47 14.73
N LEU A 124 -22.44 -8.35 14.32
CA LEU A 124 -22.97 -7.00 14.42
C LEU A 124 -23.38 -6.39 13.07
N ILE A 125 -23.20 -7.13 11.97
CA ILE A 125 -23.54 -6.68 10.62
C ILE A 125 -24.32 -7.77 9.89
N ASP A 126 -25.22 -7.37 8.99
CA ASP A 126 -25.89 -8.30 8.09
C ASP A 126 -24.99 -8.54 6.86
N LEU A 127 -24.02 -9.43 7.02
CA LEU A 127 -23.05 -9.73 5.96
C LEU A 127 -23.71 -10.33 4.72
N GLU A 128 -24.77 -11.12 4.88
CA GLU A 128 -25.53 -11.71 3.77
C GLU A 128 -26.25 -10.62 2.95
N GLN A 129 -26.92 -9.67 3.62
CA GLN A 129 -27.56 -8.56 2.93
C GLN A 129 -26.51 -7.69 2.21
N ILE A 130 -25.38 -7.41 2.86
CA ILE A 130 -24.29 -6.62 2.28
C ILE A 130 -23.74 -7.31 1.02
N SER A 131 -23.38 -8.60 1.10
CA SER A 131 -22.82 -9.33 -0.04
C SER A 131 -23.81 -9.41 -1.20
N ARG A 132 -25.08 -9.73 -0.90
CA ARG A 132 -26.15 -9.78 -1.90
C ARG A 132 -26.33 -8.44 -2.60
N GLN A 133 -26.36 -7.33 -1.86
CA GLN A 133 -26.51 -5.99 -2.44
C GLN A 133 -25.37 -5.68 -3.41
N ILE A 134 -24.13 -5.97 -3.01
CA ILE A 134 -22.94 -5.77 -3.86
C ILE A 134 -23.07 -6.55 -5.17
N LEU A 135 -23.53 -7.80 -5.11
CA LEU A 135 -23.69 -8.65 -6.30
C LEU A 135 -24.81 -8.14 -7.22
N VAL A 136 -25.96 -7.76 -6.66
CA VAL A 136 -27.14 -7.27 -7.42
C VAL A 136 -26.85 -5.94 -8.11
N GLU A 137 -26.14 -5.03 -7.45
CA GLU A 137 -25.79 -3.72 -8.00
C GLU A 137 -24.64 -3.76 -9.02
N ALA A 138 -24.16 -4.96 -9.37
CA ALA A 138 -22.94 -5.14 -10.16
C ALA A 138 -21.74 -4.37 -9.58
N GLY A 139 -21.65 -4.31 -8.25
CA GLY A 139 -20.65 -3.52 -7.56
C GLY A 139 -19.27 -4.18 -7.50
N ASP A 140 -18.30 -3.34 -7.15
CA ASP A 140 -16.92 -3.74 -6.86
C ASP A 140 -16.72 -3.79 -5.35
N ALA A 141 -16.11 -4.86 -4.84
CA ALA A 141 -15.76 -4.96 -3.43
C ALA A 141 -14.65 -5.96 -3.16
N LEU A 142 -13.90 -5.72 -2.10
CA LEU A 142 -13.12 -6.74 -1.42
C LEU A 142 -13.71 -6.91 -0.02
N ILE A 143 -14.12 -8.13 0.31
CA ILE A 143 -14.51 -8.51 1.66
C ILE A 143 -13.36 -9.36 2.23
N VAL A 144 -12.83 -8.95 3.37
CA VAL A 144 -11.79 -9.70 4.09
C VAL A 144 -12.37 -10.18 5.40
N LEU A 145 -12.30 -11.49 5.65
CA LEU A 145 -12.69 -12.09 6.92
C LEU A 145 -11.43 -12.37 7.74
N GLU A 146 -11.27 -11.67 8.84
CA GLU A 146 -10.19 -11.83 9.80
C GLU A 146 -10.62 -12.76 10.93
N LYS A 147 -9.89 -13.86 11.16
CA LYS A 147 -10.08 -14.78 12.29
C LYS A 147 -8.72 -15.15 12.88
N GLY A 148 -8.46 -14.75 14.12
CA GLY A 148 -7.20 -15.06 14.81
C GLY A 148 -5.93 -14.62 14.05
N GLY A 149 -5.98 -13.46 13.37
CA GLY A 149 -4.87 -12.92 12.56
C GLY A 149 -4.70 -13.55 11.17
N MET A 150 -5.57 -14.48 10.79
CA MET A 150 -5.66 -15.03 9.43
C MET A 150 -6.66 -14.22 8.62
N PHE A 151 -6.27 -13.83 7.40
CA PHE A 151 -7.09 -13.00 6.51
C PHE A 151 -7.53 -13.83 5.31
N ASN A 152 -8.85 -14.02 5.17
CA ASN A 152 -9.45 -14.68 4.02
C ASN A 152 -10.06 -13.63 3.10
N PHE A 153 -9.82 -13.74 1.80
CA PHE A 153 -10.15 -12.70 0.83
C PHE A 153 -11.23 -13.16 -0.15
N PHE A 154 -12.25 -12.32 -0.31
CA PHE A 154 -13.39 -12.51 -1.20
C PHE A 154 -13.49 -11.28 -2.10
N PHE A 155 -12.99 -11.43 -3.32
CA PHE A 155 -12.92 -10.35 -4.30
C PHE A 155 -14.13 -10.41 -5.22
N ILE A 156 -14.85 -9.29 -5.33
CA ILE A 156 -16.05 -9.14 -6.16
C ILE A 156 -15.78 -8.02 -7.15
N LYS A 157 -15.98 -8.29 -8.44
CA LYS A 157 -15.84 -7.29 -9.49
C LYS A 157 -17.02 -7.33 -10.45
N ASN A 158 -17.63 -6.19 -10.70
CA ASN A 158 -18.84 -6.06 -11.53
C ASN A 158 -19.93 -7.07 -11.08
N GLY A 159 -20.13 -7.22 -9.77
CA GLY A 159 -21.08 -8.18 -9.18
C GLY A 159 -20.73 -9.65 -9.39
N LYS A 160 -19.49 -9.99 -9.77
CA LYS A 160 -19.03 -11.38 -9.93
C LYS A 160 -17.93 -11.68 -8.92
N SER A 161 -18.18 -12.68 -8.09
CA SER A 161 -17.18 -13.18 -7.15
C SER A 161 -16.08 -13.95 -7.87
N ALA A 162 -14.84 -13.62 -7.57
CA ALA A 162 -13.68 -14.42 -7.93
C ALA A 162 -13.54 -15.64 -7.02
N LYS A 163 -12.53 -16.47 -7.31
CA LYS A 163 -12.14 -17.56 -6.42
C LYS A 163 -11.75 -16.99 -5.03
N PRO A 164 -12.29 -17.52 -3.92
CA PRO A 164 -11.86 -17.13 -2.58
C PRO A 164 -10.43 -17.59 -2.27
N HIS A 165 -9.76 -16.84 -1.40
CA HIS A 165 -8.43 -17.17 -0.91
C HIS A 165 -8.43 -17.28 0.61
N PHE A 166 -8.14 -18.46 1.14
CA PHE A 166 -8.15 -18.74 2.57
C PHE A 166 -6.72 -18.83 3.14
N ALA A 167 -6.45 -18.05 4.18
CA ALA A 167 -5.27 -18.17 5.05
C ALA A 167 -5.47 -19.21 6.16
N ASP A 168 -6.73 -19.42 6.56
CA ASP A 168 -7.11 -20.48 7.48
C ASP A 168 -7.16 -21.83 6.76
N THR A 169 -6.01 -22.49 6.69
CA THR A 169 -5.83 -23.78 6.02
C THR A 169 -6.44 -24.95 6.78
N ALA A 170 -6.82 -24.75 8.05
CA ALA A 170 -7.49 -25.79 8.84
C ALA A 170 -8.98 -25.88 8.48
N TRP A 171 -9.56 -24.78 8.00
CA TRP A 171 -10.91 -24.75 7.48
C TRP A 171 -10.97 -25.21 6.02
N VAL A 172 -11.84 -26.16 5.72
CA VAL A 172 -11.97 -26.76 4.38
C VAL A 172 -13.22 -26.22 3.71
N ALA A 173 -13.03 -25.45 2.64
CA ALA A 173 -14.12 -24.89 1.84
C ALA A 173 -14.90 -26.01 1.12
N PRO A 174 -16.24 -26.05 1.23
CA PRO A 174 -17.07 -26.96 0.43
C PRO A 174 -16.94 -26.64 -1.07
N ALA A 175 -16.46 -27.61 -1.85
CA ALA A 175 -16.12 -27.40 -3.26
C ALA A 175 -17.33 -27.17 -4.19
N ASP A 176 -18.51 -27.60 -3.76
CA ASP A 176 -19.80 -27.47 -4.45
C ASP A 176 -20.52 -26.15 -4.18
N HIS A 177 -20.03 -25.36 -3.22
CA HIS A 177 -20.62 -24.07 -2.85
C HIS A 177 -20.00 -22.91 -3.65
N THR A 178 -20.82 -21.90 -3.91
CA THR A 178 -20.39 -20.65 -4.52
C THR A 178 -19.41 -19.89 -3.60
N PRO A 179 -18.61 -18.96 -4.15
CA PRO A 179 -17.73 -18.12 -3.34
C PRO A 179 -18.45 -17.36 -2.20
N GLU A 180 -19.68 -16.92 -2.43
CA GLU A 180 -20.49 -16.21 -1.43
C GLU A 180 -20.97 -17.17 -0.33
N GLU A 181 -21.47 -18.35 -0.69
CA GLU A 181 -21.87 -19.36 0.29
C GLU A 181 -20.67 -19.80 1.15
N GLN A 182 -19.50 -20.03 0.54
CA GLN A 182 -18.26 -20.32 1.27
C GLN A 182 -17.88 -19.19 2.24
N MET A 183 -18.05 -17.93 1.82
CA MET A 183 -17.80 -16.75 2.67
C MET A 183 -18.71 -16.75 3.89
N LEU A 184 -20.02 -16.94 3.71
CA LEU A 184 -21.00 -16.93 4.78
C LEU A 184 -20.81 -18.11 5.74
N LEU A 185 -20.52 -19.30 5.20
CA LEU A 185 -20.19 -20.48 6.00
C LEU A 185 -18.94 -20.25 6.87
N TYR A 186 -17.90 -19.61 6.32
CA TYR A 186 -16.72 -19.25 7.11
C TYR A 186 -17.04 -18.18 8.16
N ALA A 187 -17.78 -17.13 7.78
CA ALA A 187 -18.10 -16.00 8.64
C ALA A 187 -18.86 -16.45 9.90
N PHE A 188 -19.85 -17.34 9.74
CA PHE A 188 -20.71 -17.78 10.83
C PHE A 188 -20.30 -19.13 11.44
N ASP A 189 -19.10 -19.62 11.11
CA ASP A 189 -18.52 -20.76 11.80
C ASP A 189 -18.33 -20.42 13.29
N ARG A 190 -19.09 -21.12 14.14
CA ARG A 190 -19.05 -20.95 15.60
C ARG A 190 -17.82 -21.57 16.25
N SER A 191 -16.96 -22.24 15.48
CA SER A 191 -15.72 -22.82 15.99
C SER A 191 -14.63 -21.73 16.14
N GLY A 192 -14.02 -21.64 17.32
CA GLY A 192 -12.83 -20.81 17.54
C GLY A 192 -13.08 -19.31 17.73
N SER A 193 -12.17 -18.48 17.22
CA SER A 193 -12.14 -17.04 17.44
C SER A 193 -13.26 -16.29 16.70
N PRO A 194 -13.71 -15.12 17.21
CA PRO A 194 -14.65 -14.26 16.49
C PRO A 194 -14.11 -13.85 15.12
N VAL A 195 -15.00 -13.78 14.13
CA VAL A 195 -14.69 -13.31 12.78
C VAL A 195 -15.03 -11.83 12.66
N VAL A 196 -14.09 -11.04 12.13
CA VAL A 196 -14.28 -9.62 11.83
C VAL A 196 -14.28 -9.45 10.32
N ALA A 197 -15.29 -8.78 9.77
CA ALA A 197 -15.36 -8.46 8.35
C ALA A 197 -14.79 -7.06 8.10
N HIS A 198 -13.90 -6.95 7.10
CA HIS A 198 -13.40 -5.69 6.56
C HIS A 198 -13.93 -5.55 5.13
N ILE A 199 -14.74 -4.52 4.87
CA ILE A 199 -15.40 -4.30 3.60
C ILE A 199 -14.77 -3.11 2.91
N TYR A 200 -14.21 -3.32 1.72
CA TYR A 200 -13.64 -2.29 0.86
C TYR A 200 -14.54 -2.15 -0.37
N ARG A 201 -15.03 -0.94 -0.64
CA ARG A 201 -15.84 -0.62 -1.84
C ARG A 201 -15.02 0.01 -2.96
N ASP A 202 -13.90 0.63 -2.61
CA ASP A 202 -12.86 0.96 -3.57
C ASP A 202 -11.85 -0.19 -3.59
N ILE A 203 -11.62 -0.77 -4.77
CA ILE A 203 -10.69 -1.88 -5.00
C ILE A 203 -9.59 -1.49 -5.99
N ALA A 204 -9.43 -0.20 -6.25
CA ALA A 204 -8.31 0.31 -7.02
C ALA A 204 -7.02 0.11 -6.23
N THR A 205 -5.95 -0.27 -6.93
CA THR A 205 -4.61 -0.31 -6.34
C THR A 205 -3.72 0.67 -7.07
N ALA A 206 -2.84 1.34 -6.32
CA ALA A 206 -1.85 2.24 -6.87
C ALA A 206 -0.47 1.56 -6.93
N LYS A 207 0.33 1.93 -7.93
CA LYS A 207 1.76 1.62 -7.91
C LYS A 207 2.45 2.46 -6.84
N SER A 208 3.64 2.03 -6.40
CA SER A 208 4.49 2.86 -5.55
C SER A 208 4.78 4.21 -6.22
N SER A 209 4.83 5.27 -5.43
CA SER A 209 5.11 6.64 -5.92
C SER A 209 6.47 6.75 -6.60
N ASP A 210 7.43 5.91 -6.23
CA ASP A 210 8.79 5.88 -6.80
C ASP A 210 8.97 4.86 -7.94
N VAL A 211 7.95 4.08 -8.29
CA VAL A 211 8.08 2.99 -9.28
C VAL A 211 8.59 3.47 -10.65
N ASN A 212 8.20 4.67 -11.07
CA ASN A 212 8.62 5.25 -12.35
C ASN A 212 10.13 5.55 -12.39
N ARG A 213 10.78 5.61 -11.22
CA ARG A 213 12.22 5.79 -11.05
C ARG A 213 12.94 4.48 -10.77
N VAL A 214 12.20 3.37 -10.63
CA VAL A 214 12.73 2.04 -10.30
C VAL A 214 12.38 1.05 -11.42
N ASP A 215 13.14 1.14 -12.51
CA ASP A 215 13.12 0.10 -13.54
C ASP A 215 13.89 -1.16 -13.10
N ARG A 216 13.95 -2.18 -13.97
CA ARG A 216 14.65 -3.45 -13.68
C ARG A 216 16.14 -3.26 -13.37
N GLN A 217 16.80 -2.33 -14.07
CA GLN A 217 18.22 -2.06 -13.84
C GLN A 217 18.40 -1.40 -12.47
N ARG A 218 17.60 -0.37 -12.18
CA ARG A 218 17.64 0.32 -10.91
C ARG A 218 17.31 -0.61 -9.74
N LEU A 219 16.39 -1.55 -9.91
CA LEU A 219 16.07 -2.56 -8.90
C LEU A 219 17.28 -3.46 -8.59
N LEU A 220 18.04 -3.85 -9.62
CA LEU A 220 19.28 -4.61 -9.44
C LEU A 220 20.37 -3.77 -8.76
N GLU A 221 20.47 -2.47 -9.06
CA GLU A 221 21.39 -1.56 -8.37
C GLU A 221 21.06 -1.45 -6.87
N LEU A 222 19.78 -1.23 -6.55
CA LEU A 222 19.29 -1.17 -5.17
C LEU A 222 19.54 -2.48 -4.40
N ALA A 223 19.48 -3.63 -5.07
CA ALA A 223 19.85 -4.91 -4.46
C ALA A 223 21.36 -5.08 -4.22
N ARG A 224 22.22 -4.46 -5.03
CA ARG A 224 23.68 -4.63 -4.96
C ARG A 224 24.35 -3.70 -3.98
N THR A 225 23.87 -2.47 -3.92
CA THR A 225 24.44 -1.44 -3.09
C THR A 225 23.52 -1.31 -1.89
N PRO A 226 23.90 -1.81 -0.70
CA PRO A 226 23.27 -1.35 0.52
C PRO A 226 23.36 0.16 0.46
N MET A 227 22.23 0.84 0.27
CA MET A 227 22.21 2.24 0.59
C MET A 227 22.67 2.27 2.05
N PRO A 228 23.74 3.01 2.42
CA PRO A 228 24.01 3.22 3.84
C PRO A 228 22.67 3.62 4.40
N ALA A 229 22.17 2.85 5.39
CA ALA A 229 20.84 3.00 5.98
C ALA A 229 20.53 4.45 5.85
N ALA A 230 19.63 4.81 4.94
CA ALA A 230 19.27 6.19 4.84
C ALA A 230 18.71 6.42 6.24
N ALA A 231 19.52 7.04 7.11
CA ALA A 231 19.07 8.24 7.77
C ALA A 231 18.16 8.85 6.73
N SER A 232 16.83 8.70 6.87
CA SER A 232 15.89 9.60 6.22
C SER A 232 16.60 10.91 6.31
N PRO A 233 17.14 11.46 5.19
CA PRO A 233 18.36 12.24 5.21
C PRO A 233 18.29 13.06 6.46
N ILE A 234 19.15 12.78 7.47
CA ILE A 234 19.32 13.78 8.50
C ILE A 234 19.87 14.89 7.63
N LEU A 235 18.97 15.75 7.15
CA LEU A 235 19.27 16.85 6.27
C LEU A 235 20.45 17.46 7.00
N PRO A 236 21.65 17.47 6.41
CA PRO A 236 22.88 17.72 7.15
C PRO A 236 22.75 19.08 7.82
N THR A 237 22.32 19.11 9.09
CA THR A 237 21.61 20.20 9.77
C THR A 237 21.47 21.47 8.90
N ALA A 238 20.76 21.33 7.79
CA ALA A 238 20.67 22.37 6.77
C ALA A 238 19.28 22.90 6.98
N ALA A 239 19.19 23.90 7.87
CA ALA A 239 18.02 24.65 8.27
C ALA A 239 16.72 24.08 7.68
N LEU A 240 15.96 23.32 8.49
CA LEU A 240 14.60 22.91 8.15
C LEU A 240 13.89 24.12 7.55
N ARG A 241 13.61 24.09 6.24
CA ARG A 241 12.75 25.10 5.64
C ARG A 241 11.33 24.59 5.82
N THR A 242 10.51 25.43 6.43
CA THR A 242 9.08 25.20 6.47
C THR A 242 8.47 25.65 5.16
N VAL A 243 7.40 24.99 4.73
CA VAL A 243 6.47 25.54 3.75
C VAL A 243 5.23 25.96 4.51
N THR A 244 4.76 27.18 4.26
CA THR A 244 3.46 27.64 4.75
C THR A 244 2.50 27.73 3.58
N VAL A 245 1.33 27.12 3.72
CA VAL A 245 0.26 27.17 2.73
C VAL A 245 -1.01 27.69 3.39
N ALA A 246 -1.65 28.66 2.75
CA ALA A 246 -2.92 29.21 3.19
C ALA A 246 -4.04 28.79 2.24
N ILE A 247 -5.14 28.25 2.77
CA ILE A 247 -6.33 27.96 1.98
C ILE A 247 -7.02 29.28 1.65
N VAL A 248 -7.00 29.69 0.38
CA VAL A 248 -7.62 30.94 -0.09
C VAL A 248 -9.02 30.74 -0.65
N ALA A 249 -9.36 29.52 -1.10
CA ALA A 249 -10.71 29.14 -1.50
C ALA A 249 -10.92 27.62 -1.34
N GLY A 250 -12.17 27.18 -1.17
CA GLY A 250 -12.54 25.78 -0.96
C GLY A 250 -12.82 25.44 0.51
N ALA A 251 -12.88 24.14 0.82
CA ALA A 251 -13.14 23.66 2.16
C ALA A 251 -11.99 24.05 3.12
N GLY A 252 -12.30 24.80 4.17
CA GLY A 252 -11.30 25.30 5.10
C GLY A 252 -10.64 26.64 4.72
N ALA A 253 -11.26 27.44 3.84
CA ALA A 253 -10.79 28.80 3.52
C ALA A 253 -10.46 29.61 4.78
N GLY A 254 -9.30 30.26 4.78
CA GLY A 254 -8.74 31.00 5.92
C GLY A 254 -7.84 30.16 6.85
N GLN A 255 -7.76 28.84 6.66
CA GLN A 255 -6.81 28.00 7.40
C GLN A 255 -5.41 28.10 6.79
N THR A 256 -4.40 28.01 7.65
CA THR A 256 -2.99 28.03 7.27
C THR A 256 -2.30 26.83 7.89
N PHE A 257 -1.48 26.16 7.09
CA PHE A 257 -0.68 25.01 7.51
C PHE A 257 0.80 25.33 7.33
N THR A 258 1.60 25.01 8.34
CA THR A 258 3.06 25.13 8.28
C THR A 258 3.66 23.77 8.59
N ALA A 259 4.45 23.24 7.67
CA ALA A 259 5.10 21.95 7.82
C ALA A 259 6.57 22.04 7.39
N ALA A 260 7.43 21.25 8.04
CA ALA A 260 8.82 21.12 7.64
C ALA A 260 8.93 20.34 6.32
N VAL A 261 9.76 20.80 5.38
CA VAL A 261 9.95 20.12 4.09
C VAL A 261 11.12 19.11 4.21
N PRO A 262 10.99 17.86 3.70
CA PRO A 262 9.89 17.34 2.89
C PRO A 262 8.63 17.01 3.70
N CYS A 263 7.47 17.31 3.12
CA CYS A 263 6.16 16.98 3.71
C CYS A 263 5.13 16.62 2.65
N THR A 264 4.07 15.93 3.06
CA THR A 264 2.98 15.44 2.22
C THR A 264 1.73 16.29 2.36
N VAL A 265 0.96 16.41 1.28
CA VAL A 265 -0.35 17.06 1.27
C VAL A 265 -1.39 16.14 0.65
N GLY A 266 -2.55 16.07 1.29
CA GLY A 266 -3.63 15.21 0.82
C GLY A 266 -4.83 15.23 1.75
N ARG A 267 -5.82 14.39 1.46
CA ARG A 267 -7.11 14.41 2.17
C ARG A 267 -7.07 13.81 3.58
N LYS A 268 -6.13 12.91 3.85
CA LYS A 268 -5.92 12.30 5.17
C LYS A 268 -4.54 11.65 5.26
N ASP A 269 -4.08 11.38 6.48
CA ASP A 269 -2.82 10.68 6.77
C ASP A 269 -1.57 11.35 6.14
N CYS A 270 -1.63 12.68 5.97
CA CYS A 270 -0.57 13.53 5.43
C CYS A 270 -0.14 14.58 6.48
N ASP A 271 1.02 15.19 6.28
CA ASP A 271 1.50 16.29 7.14
C ASP A 271 0.60 17.53 7.04
N ILE A 272 0.08 17.80 5.83
CA ILE A 272 -0.91 18.83 5.53
C ILE A 272 -2.20 18.15 5.07
N VAL A 273 -3.24 18.21 5.91
CA VAL A 273 -4.53 17.57 5.65
C VAL A 273 -5.54 18.57 5.11
N ILE A 274 -5.97 18.37 3.87
CA ILE A 274 -6.99 19.20 3.21
C ILE A 274 -8.33 18.46 3.26
N ALA A 275 -9.30 19.04 3.97
CA ALA A 275 -10.62 18.45 4.18
C ALA A 275 -11.53 18.60 2.94
N ASP A 276 -11.06 18.14 1.78
CA ASP A 276 -11.75 18.20 0.49
C ASP A 276 -11.88 16.79 -0.11
N PRO A 277 -13.10 16.26 -0.32
CA PRO A 277 -13.33 14.94 -0.92
C PRO A 277 -12.67 14.70 -2.28
N LEU A 278 -12.45 15.76 -3.07
CA LEU A 278 -11.81 15.70 -4.39
C LEU A 278 -10.28 15.70 -4.31
N VAL A 279 -9.72 15.92 -3.13
CA VAL A 279 -8.30 15.73 -2.88
C VAL A 279 -8.03 14.25 -2.66
N SER A 280 -7.07 13.68 -3.40
CA SER A 280 -6.59 12.33 -3.16
C SER A 280 -5.97 12.19 -1.76
N ARG A 281 -6.02 10.97 -1.21
CA ARG A 281 -5.52 10.71 0.16
C ARG A 281 -4.06 11.13 0.33
N ASN A 282 -3.21 10.69 -0.60
CA ASN A 282 -1.86 11.20 -0.80
C ASN A 282 -1.86 11.94 -2.14
N HIS A 283 -2.06 13.25 -2.14
CA HIS A 283 -2.26 14.02 -3.36
C HIS A 283 -0.94 14.45 -3.98
N ALA A 284 -0.13 15.14 -3.18
CA ALA A 284 1.16 15.67 -3.61
C ALA A 284 2.16 15.67 -2.46
N ARG A 285 3.42 15.95 -2.77
CA ARG A 285 4.50 16.11 -1.79
C ARG A 285 5.30 17.37 -2.10
N PHE A 286 5.64 18.10 -1.05
CA PHE A 286 6.62 19.17 -1.08
C PHE A 286 8.02 18.62 -0.80
N THR A 287 8.99 19.00 -1.62
CA THR A 287 10.41 18.68 -1.45
C THR A 287 11.26 19.95 -1.59
N LEU A 288 12.54 19.87 -1.18
CA LEU A 288 13.51 20.93 -1.43
C LEU A 288 14.47 20.50 -2.53
N GLU A 289 14.60 21.32 -3.57
CA GLU A 289 15.56 21.12 -4.65
C GLU A 289 16.25 22.44 -4.97
N GLY A 290 17.59 22.46 -4.94
CA GLY A 290 18.35 23.67 -5.20
C GLY A 290 17.99 24.85 -4.27
N GLY A 291 17.47 24.58 -3.06
CA GLY A 291 17.02 25.59 -2.10
C GLY A 291 15.61 26.14 -2.34
N SER A 292 14.90 25.67 -3.37
CA SER A 292 13.51 26.04 -3.66
C SER A 292 12.56 24.92 -3.25
N VAL A 293 11.33 25.28 -2.87
CA VAL A 293 10.27 24.30 -2.62
C VAL A 293 9.75 23.79 -3.96
N VAL A 294 9.58 22.50 -4.09
CA VAL A 294 9.03 21.84 -5.29
C VAL A 294 7.81 21.05 -4.86
N ILE A 295 6.72 21.13 -5.60
CA ILE A 295 5.56 20.23 -5.46
C ILE A 295 5.64 19.14 -6.52
N GLU A 296 5.38 17.90 -6.11
CA GLU A 296 5.27 16.72 -6.98
C GLU A 296 3.91 16.05 -6.74
N ASP A 297 3.11 15.91 -7.79
CA ASP A 297 1.85 15.16 -7.77
C ASP A 297 2.15 13.65 -7.67
N LEU A 298 1.46 12.96 -6.76
CA LEU A 298 1.71 11.54 -6.45
C LEU A 298 0.78 10.59 -7.23
N GLY A 299 0.24 11.04 -8.36
CA GLY A 299 -0.77 10.31 -9.13
C GLY A 299 -2.17 10.58 -8.60
N SER A 300 -2.47 11.83 -8.27
CA SER A 300 -3.77 12.22 -7.77
C SER A 300 -4.86 12.05 -8.84
N THR A 301 -6.10 11.90 -8.39
CA THR A 301 -7.25 11.63 -9.28
C THR A 301 -7.62 12.86 -10.11
N ASN A 302 -7.53 14.04 -9.52
CA ASN A 302 -7.95 15.30 -10.15
C ASN A 302 -6.77 16.17 -10.61
N GLY A 303 -5.54 15.68 -10.42
CA GLY A 303 -4.32 16.41 -10.74
C GLY A 303 -4.02 17.55 -9.76
N THR A 304 -2.78 18.03 -9.85
CA THR A 304 -2.31 19.24 -9.17
C THR A 304 -2.19 20.35 -10.21
N LEU A 305 -2.81 21.51 -9.98
CA LEU A 305 -2.61 22.69 -10.81
C LEU A 305 -1.74 23.71 -10.07
N VAL A 306 -0.84 24.37 -10.80
CA VAL A 306 -0.02 25.48 -10.30
C VAL A 306 -0.32 26.69 -11.19
N ASN A 307 -0.85 27.75 -10.60
CA ASN A 307 -1.31 28.95 -11.29
C ASN A 307 -2.27 28.65 -12.46
N GLY A 308 -3.15 27.67 -12.27
CA GLY A 308 -4.13 27.23 -13.26
C GLY A 308 -3.60 26.27 -14.33
N VAL A 309 -2.33 25.86 -14.25
CA VAL A 309 -1.74 24.90 -15.19
C VAL A 309 -1.55 23.55 -14.52
N GLU A 310 -2.20 22.52 -15.05
CA GLU A 310 -2.03 21.14 -14.59
C GLU A 310 -0.56 20.71 -14.73
N THR A 311 0.03 20.30 -13.61
CA THR A 311 1.47 20.07 -13.52
C THR A 311 1.76 18.87 -12.62
N ARG A 312 2.55 17.92 -13.13
CA ARG A 312 3.03 16.79 -12.32
C ARG A 312 4.13 17.19 -11.34
N ARG A 313 4.92 18.22 -11.67
CA ARG A 313 6.01 18.70 -10.84
C ARG A 313 6.35 20.15 -11.16
N ALA A 314 6.40 21.01 -10.14
CA ALA A 314 6.72 22.43 -10.31
C ALA A 314 7.58 22.94 -9.16
N THR A 315 8.54 23.80 -9.48
CA THR A 315 9.19 24.65 -8.48
C THR A 315 8.22 25.76 -8.08
N LEU A 316 8.05 25.95 -6.78
CA LEU A 316 7.15 26.91 -6.20
C LEU A 316 7.88 28.13 -5.68
N THR A 317 7.22 29.27 -5.84
CA THR A 317 7.60 30.57 -5.33
C THR A 317 6.52 31.06 -4.36
N PRO A 318 6.86 31.97 -3.43
CA PRO A 318 5.85 32.66 -2.64
C PRO A 318 4.79 33.28 -3.53
N ASP A 319 3.55 33.25 -3.07
CA ASP A 319 2.34 33.68 -3.77
C ASP A 319 1.81 32.76 -4.88
N ASP A 320 2.49 31.67 -5.23
CA ASP A 320 1.95 30.68 -6.18
C ASP A 320 0.65 30.06 -5.66
N LEU A 321 -0.30 29.89 -6.58
CA LEU A 321 -1.61 29.29 -6.32
C LEU A 321 -1.59 27.82 -6.73
N LEU A 322 -1.77 26.93 -5.78
CA LEU A 322 -2.01 25.51 -6.01
C LEU A 322 -3.51 25.24 -6.00
N THR A 323 -4.00 24.43 -6.93
CA THR A 323 -5.36 23.89 -6.87
C THR A 323 -5.28 22.38 -6.74
N LEU A 324 -5.83 21.85 -5.64
CA LEU A 324 -5.97 20.42 -5.37
C LEU A 324 -7.46 20.13 -5.14
N GLY A 325 -8.08 19.32 -5.99
CA GLY A 325 -9.54 19.15 -5.92
C GLY A 325 -10.26 20.49 -6.16
N ASP A 326 -11.18 20.85 -5.29
CA ASP A 326 -11.89 22.15 -5.30
C ASP A 326 -11.23 23.19 -4.37
N THR A 327 -10.05 22.87 -3.83
CA THR A 327 -9.36 23.70 -2.85
C THR A 327 -8.17 24.43 -3.45
N ASN A 328 -8.14 25.75 -3.26
CA ASN A 328 -7.04 26.61 -3.67
C ASN A 328 -6.16 26.95 -2.46
N LEU A 329 -4.88 26.61 -2.56
CA LEU A 329 -3.84 26.89 -1.58
C LEU A 329 -2.89 27.94 -2.14
N LYS A 330 -2.48 28.90 -1.33
CA LYS A 330 -1.48 29.89 -1.70
C LYS A 330 -0.21 29.66 -0.90
N ILE A 331 0.95 29.70 -1.56
CA ILE A 331 2.24 29.62 -0.86
C ILE A 331 2.50 30.95 -0.13
N VAL A 332 2.71 30.84 1.18
CA VAL A 332 3.11 31.94 2.06
C VAL A 332 4.54 31.61 2.51
N ALA A 333 5.48 32.53 2.29
CA ALA A 333 6.92 32.29 2.42
C ALA A 333 7.36 31.66 3.76
#